data_AF-A0A0B6YPD0-F1
#
_entry.id   AF-A0A0B6YPD0-F1
#
_cell.length_a   1.000
_cell.length_b   1.000
_cell.length_c   1.000
_cell.angle_alpha   90.00
_cell.angle_beta   90.00
_cell.angle_gamma   90.00
#
_symmetry.space_group_name_H-M   'P 1'
#
loop_
_entity.id
_entity.type
_entity.pdbx_description
1 polymer ?
#
loop_
_entity_poly.entity_id
_entity_poly.type
_entity_poly.pdbx_seq_one_letter_code
_entity_poly.pdbx_strand_id
1 'polypeptide(L)'
;ELLHTLGLYHEQDRYDRDSYIRINNTNMRDDAIRDYIRKNISEIDLLGTAYDFSSIMHYSPYAFAKNLRWPVVTPKPEFSKGTWLGQRYALSQLDVLRIQRLYHCPEDVSHILSDISEDKRLSWCDFENGICDFFVSVS
;
A
#
# COMPACT_ATOMS: atom_id res chain seq x y z
N GLU A 1 -0.83 -3.86 -8.69
CA GLU A 1 0.04 -4.46 -9.73
C GLU A 1 1.23 -3.60 -10.15
N LEU A 2 1.08 -2.40 -10.72
CA LEU A 2 2.23 -1.63 -11.24
C LEU A 2 3.39 -1.46 -10.24
N LEU A 3 3.09 -1.17 -8.97
CA LEU A 3 4.12 -1.03 -7.95
C LEU A 3 4.89 -2.34 -7.67
N HIS A 4 4.27 -3.52 -7.86
CA HIS A 4 5.01 -4.79 -7.81
C HIS A 4 6.03 -4.88 -8.94
N THR A 5 5.67 -4.46 -10.14
CA THR A 5 6.58 -4.40 -11.29
C THR A 5 7.74 -3.43 -11.04
N LEU A 6 7.48 -2.34 -10.32
CA LEU A 6 8.49 -1.36 -9.89
C LEU A 6 9.31 -1.82 -8.67
N GLY A 7 9.05 -3.02 -8.14
CA GLY A 7 9.86 -3.63 -7.09
C GLY A 7 9.35 -3.44 -5.66
N LEU A 8 8.13 -2.92 -5.46
CA LEU A 8 7.52 -2.86 -4.13
C LEU A 8 6.78 -4.17 -3.79
N TYR A 9 7.00 -4.66 -2.57
CA TYR A 9 6.21 -5.76 -2.00
C TYR A 9 4.96 -5.22 -1.31
N HIS A 10 4.07 -6.12 -0.90
CA HIS A 10 2.94 -5.71 -0.09
C HIS A 10 3.40 -5.16 1.26
N GLU A 11 2.65 -4.17 1.79
CA GLU A 11 3.03 -3.52 3.04
C GLU A 11 2.98 -4.51 4.22
N GLN A 12 2.01 -5.44 4.22
CA GLN A 12 1.95 -6.48 5.24
C GLN A 12 3.03 -7.57 5.07
N ASP A 13 3.92 -7.48 4.09
CA ASP A 13 5.03 -8.43 3.95
C ASP A 13 6.30 -7.91 4.63
N ARG A 14 6.33 -6.66 5.12
CA ARG A 14 7.49 -6.09 5.80
C ARG A 14 7.94 -6.94 7.00
N TYR A 15 9.25 -7.00 7.21
CA TYR A 15 9.83 -7.73 8.34
C TYR A 15 9.44 -7.15 9.71
N ASP A 16 9.10 -5.86 9.78
CA ASP A 16 8.74 -5.13 10.99
C ASP A 16 7.21 -5.03 11.22
N ARG A 17 6.38 -5.58 10.33
CA ARG A 17 4.92 -5.44 10.36
C ARG A 17 4.28 -5.87 11.68
N ASP A 18 4.87 -6.83 12.37
CA ASP A 18 4.29 -7.42 13.59
C ASP A 18 4.37 -6.43 14.76
N SER A 19 5.06 -5.31 14.59
CA SER A 19 5.00 -4.14 15.47
C SER A 19 3.72 -3.33 15.29
N TYR A 20 3.08 -3.39 14.12
CA TYR A 20 1.99 -2.50 13.70
C TYR A 20 0.63 -3.18 13.54
N ILE A 21 0.62 -4.44 13.06
CA ILE A 21 -0.58 -5.21 12.78
C ILE A 21 -0.59 -6.55 13.53
N ARG A 22 -1.75 -7.19 13.54
CA ARG A 22 -1.97 -8.58 14.00
C ARG A 22 -2.55 -9.39 12.85
N ILE A 23 -2.09 -10.63 12.72
CA ILE A 23 -2.59 -11.60 11.75
C ILE A 23 -3.38 -12.68 12.49
N ASN A 24 -4.66 -12.82 12.14
CA ASN A 24 -5.54 -13.87 12.64
C ASN A 24 -5.46 -15.11 11.73
N ASN A 25 -4.46 -15.95 11.98
CA ASN A 25 -4.25 -17.19 11.23
C ASN A 25 -5.45 -18.15 11.30
N THR A 26 -6.26 -18.11 12.37
CA THR A 26 -7.41 -19.02 12.52
C THR A 26 -8.51 -18.74 11.49
N ASN A 27 -8.63 -17.48 11.07
CA ASN A 27 -9.59 -17.05 10.06
C ASN A 27 -8.98 -16.95 8.66
N MET A 28 -7.70 -17.27 8.47
CA MET A 28 -7.05 -17.28 7.16
C MET A 28 -7.30 -18.60 6.45
N ARG A 29 -7.55 -18.58 5.14
CA ARG A 29 -7.60 -19.82 4.34
C ARG A 29 -6.24 -20.52 4.34
N ASP A 30 -6.24 -21.84 4.35
CA ASP A 30 -5.00 -22.62 4.51
C ASP A 30 -4.07 -22.50 3.28
N ASP A 31 -4.64 -22.25 2.10
CA ASP A 31 -3.91 -22.01 0.85
C ASP A 31 -3.20 -20.64 0.83
N ALA A 32 -3.64 -19.69 1.67
CA ALA A 32 -3.13 -18.32 1.70
C ALA A 32 -2.03 -18.07 2.74
N ILE A 33 -1.62 -19.10 3.50
CA ILE A 33 -0.59 -18.96 4.54
C ILE A 33 0.71 -18.39 3.95
N ARG A 34 1.05 -18.76 2.71
CA ARG A 34 2.26 -18.29 2.02
C ARG A 34 2.20 -16.80 1.69
N ASP A 35 1.00 -16.26 1.42
CA ASP A 35 0.78 -14.84 1.11
C ASP A 35 0.91 -13.92 2.32
N TYR A 36 1.02 -14.49 3.52
CA TYR A 36 1.25 -13.76 4.77
C TYR A 36 2.62 -14.04 5.38
N ILE A 37 3.52 -14.73 4.67
CA ILE A 37 4.91 -14.87 5.12
C ILE A 37 5.61 -13.52 4.96
N ARG A 38 6.09 -12.95 6.07
CA ARG A 38 6.92 -11.74 6.02
C ARG A 38 8.21 -12.01 5.28
N LYS A 39 8.67 -11.01 4.54
CA LYS A 39 10.03 -10.96 3.99
C LYS A 39 11.04 -10.85 5.13
N ASN A 40 12.25 -11.36 4.88
CA ASN A 40 13.39 -11.16 5.74
C ASN A 40 14.00 -9.76 5.50
N ILE A 41 14.81 -9.30 6.46
CA ILE A 41 15.52 -8.01 6.37
C ILE A 41 16.46 -7.93 5.14
N SER A 42 16.90 -9.07 4.61
CA SER A 42 17.72 -9.14 3.40
C SER A 42 16.92 -9.12 2.10
N GLU A 43 15.60 -9.31 2.15
CA GLU A 43 14.73 -9.40 0.96
C GLU A 43 14.00 -8.09 0.65
N ILE A 44 13.84 -7.22 1.65
CA ILE A 44 13.11 -5.96 1.51
C ILE A 44 13.85 -4.83 2.20
N ASP A 45 14.04 -3.73 1.47
CA ASP A 45 14.48 -2.45 2.04
C ASP A 45 13.24 -1.61 2.36
N LEU A 46 13.17 -1.07 3.58
CA LEU A 46 12.08 -0.19 4.00
C LEU A 46 12.24 1.23 3.43
N LEU A 47 13.38 1.54 2.81
CA LEU A 47 13.71 2.82 2.21
C LEU A 47 13.49 3.98 3.18
N GLY A 48 13.76 3.76 4.46
CA GLY A 48 13.61 4.76 5.53
C GLY A 48 12.18 5.27 5.74
N THR A 49 11.15 4.45 5.47
CA THR A 49 9.73 4.83 5.64
C THR A 49 9.07 4.11 6.81
N ALA A 50 8.16 4.82 7.50
CA ALA A 50 7.30 4.24 8.52
C ALA A 50 6.33 3.20 7.93
N TYR A 51 5.68 2.39 8.76
CA TYR A 51 4.63 1.47 8.32
C TYR A 51 3.42 2.24 7.81
N ASP A 52 3.02 1.97 6.56
CA ASP A 52 1.97 2.71 5.89
C ASP A 52 0.67 1.91 5.81
N PHE A 53 -0.20 2.12 6.81
CA PHE A 53 -1.53 1.53 6.81
C PHE A 53 -2.39 1.91 5.60
N SER A 54 -2.11 3.05 4.96
CA SER A 54 -2.83 3.57 3.80
C SER A 54 -2.20 3.22 2.47
N SER A 55 -1.09 2.46 2.46
CA SER A 55 -0.42 2.04 1.24
C SER A 55 -1.40 1.30 0.33
N ILE A 56 -1.36 1.59 -0.98
CA ILE A 56 -2.13 0.84 -1.96
C ILE A 56 -1.70 -0.64 -2.02
N MET A 57 -0.48 -0.92 -1.53
CA MET A 57 0.13 -2.23 -1.42
C MET A 57 -0.25 -2.96 -0.14
N HIS A 58 -1.01 -2.35 0.76
CA HIS A 58 -1.52 -3.04 1.94
C HIS A 58 -2.73 -3.91 1.57
N TYR A 59 -2.77 -5.16 2.04
CA TYR A 59 -3.97 -5.99 1.91
C TYR A 59 -5.17 -5.43 2.67
N SER A 60 -6.36 -5.72 2.13
CA SER A 60 -7.61 -5.52 2.85
C SER A 60 -7.62 -6.32 4.16
N PRO A 61 -8.29 -5.83 5.23
CA PRO A 61 -8.45 -6.58 6.48
C PRO A 61 -8.98 -8.01 6.28
N TYR A 62 -9.77 -8.23 5.23
CA TYR A 62 -10.49 -9.49 4.95
C TYR A 62 -9.86 -10.32 3.83
N ALA A 63 -8.70 -9.91 3.30
CA ALA A 63 -8.03 -10.67 2.26
C ALA A 63 -7.79 -12.10 2.75
N PHE A 64 -8.19 -13.08 1.92
CA PHE A 64 -8.08 -14.51 2.21
C PHE A 64 -8.75 -14.97 3.52
N ALA A 65 -9.80 -14.29 3.97
CA ALA A 65 -10.59 -14.73 5.11
C ALA A 65 -11.43 -15.98 4.77
N LYS A 66 -11.48 -16.96 5.70
CA LYS A 66 -12.45 -18.07 5.73
C LYS A 66 -13.86 -17.54 6.00
N ASN A 67 -13.97 -16.58 6.92
CA ASN A 67 -15.24 -15.93 7.27
C ASN A 67 -15.07 -14.40 7.22
N LEU A 68 -15.81 -13.76 6.32
CA LEU A 68 -15.79 -12.30 6.11
C LEU A 68 -16.38 -11.48 7.28
N ARG A 69 -16.95 -12.13 8.30
CA ARG A 69 -17.37 -11.46 9.54
C ARG A 69 -16.18 -11.00 10.38
N TRP A 70 -15.03 -11.65 10.23
CA TRP A 70 -13.84 -11.36 11.02
C TRP A 70 -12.67 -10.99 10.09
N PRO A 71 -11.87 -9.97 10.44
CA PRO A 71 -10.67 -9.66 9.67
C PRO A 71 -9.57 -10.70 9.91
N VAL A 72 -8.74 -10.92 8.89
CA VAL A 72 -7.44 -11.60 8.96
C VAL A 72 -6.37 -10.62 9.45
N VAL A 73 -6.41 -9.36 9.01
CA VAL A 73 -5.44 -8.33 9.41
C VAL A 73 -6.13 -7.23 10.20
N THR A 74 -5.57 -6.87 11.35
CA THR A 74 -6.03 -5.73 12.14
C THR A 74 -4.85 -4.88 12.62
N PRO A 75 -4.95 -3.54 12.64
CA PRO A 75 -3.99 -2.71 13.35
C PRO A 75 -3.94 -3.10 14.83
N LYS A 76 -2.78 -2.96 15.46
CA LYS A 76 -2.71 -3.07 16.93
C LYS A 76 -3.48 -1.93 17.60
N PRO A 77 -3.93 -2.11 18.86
CA PRO A 77 -4.76 -1.12 19.56
C PRO A 77 -4.23 0.31 19.51
N GLU A 78 -2.92 0.49 19.68
CA GLU A 78 -2.21 1.77 19.63
C GLU A 78 -2.32 2.49 18.28
N PHE A 79 -2.56 1.76 17.18
CA PHE A 79 -2.72 2.29 15.83
C PHE A 79 -4.16 2.18 15.31
N SER A 80 -5.10 1.66 16.09
CA SER A 80 -6.43 1.29 15.58
C SER A 80 -7.35 2.48 15.33
N LYS A 81 -7.18 3.59 16.05
CA LYS A 81 -8.09 4.73 15.98
C LYS A 81 -7.87 5.52 14.69
N GLY A 82 -8.87 5.54 13.82
CA GLY A 82 -8.84 6.30 12.55
C GLY A 82 -8.06 5.64 11.42
N THR A 83 -7.60 4.40 11.63
CA THR A 83 -6.81 3.65 10.65
C THR A 83 -7.71 2.74 9.81
N TRP A 84 -7.57 2.85 8.50
CA TRP A 84 -8.25 2.02 7.52
C TRP A 84 -7.21 1.31 6.65
N LEU A 85 -7.41 0.02 6.40
CA LEU A 85 -6.47 -0.78 5.61
C LEU A 85 -7.07 -1.13 4.25
N GLY A 86 -6.20 -1.31 3.26
CA GLY A 86 -6.58 -1.89 1.98
C GLY A 86 -7.34 -0.95 1.05
N GLN A 87 -7.09 0.36 1.16
CA GLN A 87 -7.58 1.33 0.17
C GLN A 87 -7.03 1.01 -1.22
N ARG A 88 -7.80 1.33 -2.27
CA ARG A 88 -7.44 1.10 -3.68
C ARG A 88 -7.69 2.34 -4.55
N TYR A 89 -7.75 3.51 -3.93
CA TYR A 89 -8.14 4.76 -4.60
C TYR A 89 -6.93 5.49 -5.18
N ALA A 90 -5.84 5.61 -4.41
CA ALA A 90 -4.67 6.36 -4.83
C ALA A 90 -3.40 5.83 -4.16
N LEU A 91 -2.24 6.22 -4.69
CA LEU A 91 -0.96 6.06 -4.00
C LEU A 91 -0.96 6.91 -2.73
N SER A 92 -0.43 6.35 -1.64
CA SER A 92 -0.14 7.16 -0.46
C SER A 92 1.11 8.04 -0.70
N GLN A 93 1.32 9.01 0.18
CA GLN A 93 2.58 9.77 0.22
C GLN A 93 3.81 8.87 0.41
N LEU A 94 3.68 7.79 1.20
CA LEU A 94 4.78 6.88 1.45
C LEU A 94 5.02 5.90 0.29
N ASP A 95 3.98 5.53 -0.48
CA ASP A 95 4.13 4.76 -1.72
C ASP A 95 4.98 5.53 -2.74
N VAL A 96 4.66 6.81 -2.96
CA VAL A 96 5.40 7.67 -3.90
C VAL A 96 6.83 7.90 -3.41
N LEU A 97 6.98 8.21 -2.11
CA LEU A 97 8.30 8.43 -1.51
C LEU A 97 9.21 7.21 -1.66
N ARG A 98 8.67 6.00 -1.51
CA ARG A 98 9.42 4.75 -1.72
C ARG A 98 9.88 4.60 -3.16
N ILE A 99 9.01 4.85 -4.13
CA ILE A 99 9.41 4.79 -5.54
C ILE A 99 10.51 5.82 -5.84
N GLN A 100 10.34 7.06 -5.36
CA GLN A 100 11.35 8.11 -5.53
C GLN A 100 12.70 7.69 -4.95
N ARG A 101 12.72 7.14 -3.74
CA ARG A 101 13.96 6.65 -3.09
C ARG A 101 14.58 5.47 -3.83
N LEU A 102 13.76 4.50 -4.25
CA LEU A 102 14.21 3.29 -4.93
C LEU A 102 14.87 3.61 -6.28
N TYR A 103 14.34 4.59 -7.01
CA TYR A 103 14.85 5.02 -8.31
C TYR A 103 15.72 6.29 -8.26
N HIS A 104 16.10 6.73 -7.05
CA HIS A 104 16.94 7.91 -6.82
C HIS A 104 16.41 9.21 -7.46
N CYS A 105 15.09 9.37 -7.50
CA CYS A 105 14.44 10.61 -7.90
C CYS A 105 14.45 11.63 -6.73
N PRO A 106 14.37 12.94 -7.01
CA PRO A 106 14.12 13.94 -5.97
C PRO A 106 12.85 13.62 -5.18
N GLU A 107 12.92 13.75 -3.85
CA GLU A 107 11.77 13.53 -2.97
C GLU A 107 10.80 14.72 -3.07
N ASP A 108 9.60 14.48 -3.59
CA ASP A 108 8.53 15.46 -3.66
C ASP A 108 7.18 14.76 -3.60
N VAL A 109 6.43 14.98 -2.52
CA VAL A 109 5.08 14.44 -2.32
C VAL A 109 4.02 15.54 -2.30
N SER A 110 4.38 16.79 -2.62
CA SER A 110 3.48 17.95 -2.57
C SER A 110 2.32 17.87 -3.57
N HIS A 111 2.51 17.11 -4.65
CA HIS A 111 1.50 16.86 -5.66
C HIS A 111 0.44 15.83 -5.22
N ILE A 112 0.69 15.07 -4.15
CA ILE A 112 -0.32 14.19 -3.55
C ILE A 112 -1.19 15.08 -2.67
N LEU A 113 -2.29 15.55 -3.26
CA LEU A 113 -3.29 16.35 -2.57
C LEU A 113 -3.76 15.59 -1.32
N SER A 114 -3.46 16.16 -0.15
CA SER A 114 -3.94 15.67 1.15
C SER A 114 -5.44 15.86 1.35
N ASP A 115 -6.05 16.70 0.50
CA ASP A 115 -7.47 16.93 0.43
C ASP A 115 -7.95 16.61 -0.98
N ILE A 116 -8.91 15.69 -1.08
CA ILE A 116 -9.92 15.78 -2.13
C ILE A 116 -10.74 17.03 -1.80
N SER A 117 -10.14 18.21 -1.95
CA SER A 117 -10.90 19.44 -2.08
C SER A 117 -11.72 19.26 -3.37
N GLU A 118 -12.97 19.70 -3.34
CA GLU A 118 -14.00 19.47 -4.35
C GLU A 118 -13.70 20.09 -5.74
N ASP A 119 -12.45 20.16 -6.18
CA ASP A 119 -12.16 20.44 -7.59
C ASP A 119 -12.36 19.17 -8.42
N LYS A 120 -13.61 19.03 -8.88
CA LYS A 120 -14.11 17.98 -9.77
C LYS A 120 -13.30 17.82 -11.08
N ARG A 121 -12.30 18.66 -11.36
CA ARG A 121 -11.51 18.59 -12.59
C ARG A 121 -10.46 17.48 -12.64
N LEU A 122 -9.99 16.97 -11.50
CA LEU A 122 -9.05 15.83 -11.45
C LEU A 122 -9.75 14.47 -11.32
N SER A 123 -11.08 14.45 -11.31
CA SER A 123 -11.89 13.24 -11.04
C SER A 123 -12.00 12.22 -12.17
N TRP A 124 -11.29 12.41 -13.28
CA TRP A 124 -11.46 11.61 -14.52
C TRP A 124 -10.13 11.15 -15.12
N CYS A 125 -9.12 10.91 -14.28
CA CYS A 125 -7.82 10.43 -14.69
C CYS A 125 -7.47 9.10 -14.02
N ASP A 126 -8.04 8.03 -14.57
CA ASP A 126 -7.92 6.64 -14.12
C ASP A 126 -7.09 5.78 -15.09
N PHE A 127 -6.50 6.39 -16.13
CA PHE A 127 -5.88 5.71 -17.29
C PHE A 127 -6.84 4.82 -18.11
N GLU A 128 -8.12 4.74 -17.74
CA GLU A 128 -9.18 4.15 -18.56
C GLU A 128 -9.85 5.20 -19.46
N ASN A 129 -9.94 6.45 -18.99
CA ASN A 129 -10.63 7.56 -19.67
C ASN A 129 -9.71 8.68 -20.19
N GLY A 130 -8.39 8.46 -20.19
CA GLY A 130 -7.42 9.41 -20.75
C GLY A 130 -6.01 9.19 -20.23
N ILE A 131 -5.00 9.72 -20.94
CA ILE A 131 -3.58 9.61 -20.56
C ILE A 131 -3.10 10.73 -19.64
N CYS A 132 -3.99 11.56 -19.06
CA CYS A 132 -3.61 12.61 -18.10
C CYS A 132 -2.50 13.55 -18.60
N ASP A 133 -2.51 13.89 -19.89
CA ASP A 133 -1.45 14.67 -20.55
C ASP A 133 -0.04 14.06 -20.39
N PHE A 134 0.05 12.73 -20.22
CA PHE A 134 1.30 11.99 -20.16
C PHE A 134 1.92 11.90 -21.55
N PHE A 135 2.81 12.84 -21.87
CA PHE A 135 3.61 12.81 -23.09
C PHE A 135 4.89 12.01 -22.86
N VAL A 136 5.02 10.86 -23.52
CA VAL A 136 6.30 10.16 -23.62
C VAL A 136 7.09 10.78 -24.78
N SER A 137 8.05 11.66 -24.46
CA SER A 137 9.02 12.09 -25.46
C SER A 137 10.00 10.93 -25.70
N VAL A 138 9.88 10.28 -26.85
CA VAL A 138 10.89 9.31 -27.30
C VAL A 138 12.05 10.11 -27.91
N SER A 139 13.23 10.02 -27.30
CA SER A 139 14.50 10.49 -27.88
C SER A 139 15.15 9.41 -28.72
#